data_AF-A0A8H3L0F9-F1
#
_entry.id   AF-A0A8H3L0F9-F1
#
_cell.length_a   1.000
_cell.length_b   1.000
_cell.length_c   1.000
_cell.angle_alpha   90.00
_cell.angle_beta   90.00
_cell.angle_gamma   90.00
#
_symmetry.space_group_name_H-M   'P 1'
#
loop_
_entity.id
_entity.type
_entity.pdbx_description
1 polymer ?
#
loop_
_entity_poly.entity_id
_entity_poly.type
_entity_poly.pdbx_seq_one_letter_code
_entity_poly.pdbx_strand_id
1 'polypeptide(L)'
;MPPTSPIWAHFNKLGHVAGFWQACAQCKYCNYKINAAANKCIVEQEFFLRYLKKISQDLNYNRKKSINNFVDKISLAEQNEAELLLAQAFYQCGLFLSLPELEPIKILFQNLRPYVKLPSRKALSTILLDKVYEDTKNEVKDLINSANYICLISGGYFFF
;
A
#
# COMPACT_ATOMS: atom_id res chain seq x y z
N MET A 1 34.64 8.95 16.64
CA MET A 1 33.68 7.89 16.26
C MET A 1 32.36 8.20 16.93
N PRO A 2 31.21 8.15 16.23
CA PRO A 2 29.93 8.28 16.90
C PRO A 2 29.75 7.13 17.91
N PRO A 3 29.07 7.37 19.05
CA PRO A 3 28.94 6.41 20.12
C PRO A 3 28.22 5.14 19.67
N THR A 4 28.54 4.05 20.36
CA THR A 4 28.14 2.65 20.19
C THR A 4 26.66 2.45 19.88
N SER A 5 26.28 2.58 18.60
CA SER A 5 25.08 1.92 18.08
C SER A 5 25.31 0.40 18.11
N PRO A 6 24.34 -0.41 18.60
CA PRO A 6 24.47 -1.86 18.74
C PRO A 6 24.83 -2.57 17.44
N ILE A 7 24.58 -1.93 16.29
CA ILE A 7 24.91 -2.46 14.98
C ILE A 7 26.42 -2.72 14.81
N TRP A 8 27.30 -1.89 15.37
CA TRP A 8 28.74 -2.00 15.18
C TRP A 8 29.37 -3.20 15.90
N ALA A 9 28.67 -3.83 16.84
CA ALA A 9 29.13 -5.06 17.51
C ALA A 9 29.23 -6.26 16.54
N HIS A 10 28.48 -6.22 15.43
CA HIS A 10 28.43 -7.28 14.42
C HIS A 10 29.51 -7.14 13.34
N PHE A 11 30.41 -6.16 13.45
CA PHE A 11 31.45 -5.88 12.45
C PHE A 11 32.87 -5.88 13.05
N ASN A 12 33.84 -6.36 12.27
CA ASN A 12 35.27 -6.19 12.52
C ASN A 12 35.74 -4.89 11.87
N LYS A 13 36.47 -4.04 12.60
CA LYS A 13 37.02 -2.80 12.03
C LYS A 13 38.20 -3.13 11.13
N LEU A 14 38.13 -2.73 9.87
CA LEU A 14 39.19 -2.92 8.87
C LEU A 14 39.77 -1.58 8.45
N GLY A 15 40.51 -0.91 9.35
CA GLY A 15 41.31 0.29 9.07
C GLY A 15 40.83 1.20 7.93
N HIS A 16 41.78 1.59 7.07
CA HIS A 16 41.52 2.33 5.84
C HIS A 16 41.90 1.47 4.63
N VAL A 17 41.14 1.59 3.54
CA VAL A 17 41.49 0.97 2.25
C VAL A 17 42.40 1.93 1.49
N ALA A 18 43.47 1.43 0.88
CA ALA A 18 44.38 2.24 0.08
C ALA A 18 43.61 3.03 -0.99
N GLY A 19 43.74 4.37 -0.98
CA GLY A 19 43.01 5.28 -1.87
C GLY A 19 41.75 5.93 -1.28
N PHE A 20 41.28 5.49 -0.10
CA PHE A 20 40.09 6.06 0.56
C PHE A 20 40.36 6.42 2.02
N TRP A 21 40.03 7.65 2.42
CA TRP A 21 40.21 8.16 3.79
C TRP A 21 39.13 7.68 4.77
N GLN A 22 38.18 6.88 4.30
CA GLN A 22 37.03 6.45 5.08
C GLN A 22 37.34 5.15 5.82
N ALA A 23 36.88 5.05 7.06
CA ALA A 23 37.01 3.83 7.84
C ALA A 23 36.12 2.72 7.25
N CYS A 24 36.67 1.51 7.17
CA CYS A 24 35.95 0.33 6.66
C CYS A 24 35.66 -0.66 7.79
N ALA A 25 34.57 -1.41 7.65
CA ALA A 25 34.22 -2.48 8.57
C ALA A 25 33.74 -3.70 7.80
N GLN A 26 33.95 -4.89 8.36
CA GLN A 26 33.58 -6.16 7.74
C GLN A 26 32.59 -6.92 8.62
N CYS A 27 31.50 -7.40 8.03
CA CYS A 27 30.52 -8.21 8.73
C CYS A 27 31.15 -9.52 9.21
N LYS A 28 30.97 -9.85 10.49
CA LYS A 28 31.50 -11.07 11.11
C LYS A 28 30.90 -12.36 10.56
N TYR A 29 29.71 -12.29 9.94
CA TYR A 29 28.95 -13.48 9.54
C TYR A 29 29.08 -13.82 8.06
N CYS A 30 29.24 -12.82 7.19
CA CYS A 30 29.23 -13.03 5.74
C CYS A 30 30.45 -12.44 5.01
N ASN A 31 31.46 -11.97 5.75
CA ASN A 31 32.68 -11.35 5.21
C ASN A 31 32.48 -10.12 4.31
N TYR A 32 31.27 -9.58 4.23
CA TYR A 32 30.92 -8.40 3.43
C TYR A 32 31.52 -7.13 4.02
N LYS A 33 32.12 -6.27 3.19
CA LYS A 33 32.80 -5.03 3.60
C LYS A 33 31.90 -3.81 3.36
N ILE A 34 31.77 -2.96 4.37
CA ILE A 34 31.01 -1.72 4.32
C ILE A 34 31.94 -0.52 4.51
N ASN A 35 31.72 0.51 3.69
CA ASN A 35 32.39 1.80 3.81
C ASN A 35 31.46 2.75 4.56
N ALA A 36 32.02 3.59 5.44
CA ALA A 36 31.22 4.51 6.25
C ALA A 36 30.35 5.51 5.46
N ALA A 37 30.61 5.70 4.16
CA ALA A 37 29.86 6.59 3.28
C ALA A 37 28.72 5.91 2.47
N ALA A 38 28.53 4.59 2.60
CA ALA A 38 27.46 3.89 1.91
C ALA A 38 26.11 4.12 2.61
N ASN A 39 25.36 5.14 2.17
CA ASN A 39 24.02 5.50 2.67
C ASN A 39 22.88 4.55 2.24
N LYS A 40 23.16 3.28 1.94
CA LYS A 40 22.11 2.27 1.75
C LYS A 40 22.40 1.07 2.64
N CYS A 41 21.98 1.20 3.89
CA CYS A 41 22.05 0.11 4.85
C CYS A 41 21.01 -0.94 4.47
N ILE A 42 21.47 -2.16 4.19
CA ILE A 42 20.68 -3.41 4.09
C ILE A 42 19.79 -3.61 5.34
N VAL A 43 20.04 -2.87 6.42
CA VAL A 43 19.23 -2.81 7.64
C VAL A 43 17.79 -2.38 7.38
N GLU A 44 17.48 -1.49 6.42
CA GLU A 44 16.07 -1.19 6.09
C GLU A 44 15.36 -2.40 5.49
N GLN A 45 16.07 -3.18 4.65
CA GLN A 45 15.55 -4.44 4.12
C GLN A 45 15.44 -5.51 5.21
N GLU A 46 16.40 -5.62 6.13
CA GLU A 46 16.31 -6.58 7.25
C GLU A 46 15.27 -6.17 8.28
N PHE A 47 15.04 -4.88 8.54
CA PHE A 47 13.97 -4.41 9.42
C PHE A 47 12.60 -4.72 8.80
N PHE A 48 12.45 -4.49 7.49
CA PHE A 48 11.25 -4.86 6.75
C PHE A 48 11.03 -6.39 6.75
N LEU A 49 12.08 -7.18 6.49
CA LEU A 49 12.01 -8.64 6.53
C LEU A 49 11.74 -9.19 7.94
N ARG A 50 12.27 -8.55 8.99
CA ARG A 50 12.04 -8.93 10.38
C ARG A 50 10.64 -8.52 10.85
N TYR A 51 10.13 -7.38 10.38
CA TYR A 51 8.75 -6.94 10.57
C TYR A 51 7.77 -7.92 9.90
N LEU A 52 8.04 -8.32 8.65
CA LEU A 52 7.26 -9.35 7.94
C LEU A 52 7.30 -10.72 8.64
N LYS A 53 8.47 -11.15 9.15
CA LYS A 53 8.58 -12.39 9.95
C LYS A 53 7.80 -12.33 11.25
N LYS A 54 7.78 -11.17 11.92
CA LYS A 54 7.01 -10.97 13.16
C LYS A 54 5.50 -11.05 12.88
N ILE A 55 5.02 -10.40 11.82
CA ILE A 55 3.63 -10.53 11.37
C ILE A 55 3.27 -11.99 11.07
N SER A 56 4.17 -12.74 10.40
CA SER A 56 3.98 -14.17 10.13
C SER A 56 3.84 -15.02 11.40
N GLN A 57 4.61 -14.72 12.45
CA GLN A 57 4.54 -15.41 13.73
C GLN A 57 3.28 -15.05 14.53
N ASP A 58 2.89 -13.77 14.55
CA ASP A 58 1.69 -13.30 15.24
C ASP A 58 0.40 -13.81 14.57
N LEU A 59 0.39 -13.97 13.24
CA LEU A 59 -0.67 -14.66 12.49
C LEU A 59 -0.77 -16.16 12.82
N ASN A 60 0.35 -16.81 13.16
CA ASN A 60 0.38 -18.23 13.50
C ASN A 60 -0.09 -18.52 14.94
N TYR A 61 0.16 -17.58 15.87
CA TYR A 61 -0.28 -17.67 17.27
C TYR A 61 -1.79 -17.42 17.42
N ASN A 62 -2.35 -16.49 16.63
CA ASN A 62 -3.80 -16.32 16.48
C ASN A 62 -4.39 -17.24 15.43
N ARG A 63 -4.11 -18.55 15.52
CA ARG A 63 -4.87 -19.56 14.81
C ARG A 63 -6.28 -19.59 15.42
N LYS A 64 -7.10 -18.60 15.05
CA LYS A 64 -8.56 -18.64 15.22
C LYS A 64 -8.97 -20.03 14.74
N LYS A 65 -9.74 -20.76 15.55
CA LYS A 65 -10.40 -22.00 15.14
C LYS A 65 -10.99 -21.73 13.75
N SER A 66 -10.43 -22.34 12.71
CA SER A 66 -10.94 -22.13 11.36
C SER A 66 -12.38 -22.60 11.39
N ILE A 67 -13.30 -21.69 11.09
CA ILE A 67 -14.70 -22.05 10.91
C ILE A 67 -14.72 -22.83 9.60
N ASN A 68 -14.50 -24.14 9.69
CA ASN A 68 -14.34 -25.02 8.53
C ASN A 68 -15.61 -25.11 7.67
N ASN A 69 -16.74 -24.56 8.16
CA ASN A 69 -18.06 -24.74 7.57
C ASN A 69 -18.86 -23.42 7.44
N PHE A 70 -18.24 -22.24 7.47
CA PHE A 70 -18.96 -21.01 7.11
C PHE A 70 -19.03 -20.94 5.58
N VAL A 71 -20.20 -21.28 5.03
CA VAL A 71 -20.47 -21.09 3.60
C VAL A 71 -20.80 -19.62 3.40
N ASP A 72 -19.76 -18.81 3.18
CA ASP A 72 -19.93 -17.44 2.71
C ASP A 72 -20.59 -17.49 1.33
N LYS A 73 -21.70 -16.79 1.19
CA LYS A 73 -22.41 -16.59 -0.07
C LYS A 73 -22.54 -15.09 -0.26
N ILE A 74 -22.32 -14.66 -1.49
CA ILE A 74 -22.60 -13.29 -1.90
C ILE A 74 -23.67 -13.33 -2.98
N SER A 75 -24.74 -12.59 -2.77
CA SER A 75 -25.75 -12.37 -3.80
C SER A 75 -25.20 -11.42 -4.87
N LEU A 76 -25.80 -11.46 -6.07
CA LEU A 76 -25.43 -10.53 -7.13
C LEU A 76 -25.65 -9.07 -6.71
N ALA A 77 -26.68 -8.79 -5.92
CA ALA A 77 -26.98 -7.45 -5.42
C ALA A 77 -25.87 -6.94 -4.50
N GLU A 78 -25.44 -7.74 -3.51
CA GLU A 78 -24.35 -7.38 -2.60
C GLU A 78 -23.01 -7.21 -3.33
N GLN A 79 -22.75 -8.04 -4.36
CA GLN A 79 -21.55 -7.92 -5.19
C GLN A 79 -21.56 -6.60 -5.97
N ASN A 80 -22.68 -6.25 -6.60
CA ASN A 80 -22.82 -5.00 -7.35
C ASN A 80 -22.71 -3.78 -6.43
N GLU A 81 -23.26 -3.86 -5.22
CA GLU A 81 -23.13 -2.81 -4.20
C GLU A 81 -21.67 -2.63 -3.75
N ALA A 82 -20.96 -3.73 -3.48
CA ALA A 82 -19.55 -3.68 -3.13
C ALA A 82 -18.68 -3.08 -4.25
N GLU A 83 -18.94 -3.44 -5.51
CA GLU A 83 -18.25 -2.86 -6.67
C GLU A 83 -18.54 -1.36 -6.81
N LEU A 84 -19.77 -0.93 -6.57
CA LEU A 84 -20.15 0.48 -6.62
C LEU A 84 -19.47 1.29 -5.51
N LEU A 85 -19.45 0.78 -4.28
CA LEU A 85 -18.76 1.41 -3.14
C LEU A 85 -17.25 1.52 -3.41
N LEU A 86 -16.66 0.49 -4.01
CA LEU A 86 -15.25 0.55 -4.42
C LEU A 86 -15.04 1.64 -5.48
N ALA A 87 -15.91 1.74 -6.48
CA ALA A 87 -15.80 2.78 -7.50
C ALA A 87 -15.95 4.20 -6.94
N GLN A 88 -16.85 4.41 -5.96
CA GLN A 88 -16.97 5.67 -5.23
C GLN A 88 -15.67 6.03 -4.51
N ALA A 89 -15.04 5.08 -3.83
CA ALA A 89 -13.75 5.30 -3.17
C ALA A 89 -12.65 5.68 -4.18
N PHE A 90 -12.63 5.07 -5.38
CA PHE A 90 -11.68 5.41 -6.43
C PHE A 90 -11.90 6.82 -6.97
N TYR A 91 -13.16 7.19 -7.18
CA TYR A 91 -13.53 8.51 -7.66
C TYR A 91 -13.14 9.60 -6.65
N GLN A 92 -13.46 9.40 -5.37
CA GLN A 92 -13.18 10.36 -4.30
C GLN A 92 -11.68 10.51 -4.01
N CYS A 93 -10.94 9.39 -3.99
CA CYS A 93 -9.53 9.39 -3.62
C CYS A 93 -8.56 9.50 -4.81
N GLY A 94 -9.06 9.55 -6.06
CA GLY A 94 -8.22 9.60 -7.25
C GLY A 94 -7.28 8.40 -7.38
N LEU A 95 -7.76 7.20 -7.06
CA LEU A 95 -6.92 5.99 -7.03
C LEU A 95 -6.61 5.47 -8.43
N PHE A 96 -5.47 4.78 -8.55
CA PHE A 96 -5.05 4.17 -9.81
C PHE A 96 -5.92 2.95 -10.16
N LEU A 97 -6.40 2.90 -11.40
CA LEU A 97 -7.36 1.87 -11.87
C LEU A 97 -6.81 0.44 -11.85
N SER A 98 -5.48 0.26 -11.77
CA SER A 98 -4.85 -1.05 -11.64
C SER A 98 -4.84 -1.59 -10.22
N LEU A 99 -5.27 -0.82 -9.21
CA LEU A 99 -5.29 -1.22 -7.80
C LEU A 99 -6.03 -2.54 -7.55
N PRO A 100 -7.24 -2.79 -8.10
CA PRO A 100 -7.96 -4.05 -7.85
C PRO A 100 -7.25 -5.27 -8.45
N GLU A 101 -6.35 -5.06 -9.40
CA GLU A 101 -5.62 -6.13 -10.10
C GLU A 101 -4.30 -6.49 -9.42
N LEU A 102 -3.84 -5.70 -8.44
CA LEU A 102 -2.63 -5.99 -7.68
C LEU A 102 -2.82 -7.21 -6.78
N GLU A 103 -1.87 -8.15 -6.81
CA GLU A 103 -1.93 -9.38 -6.00
C GLU A 103 -2.09 -9.14 -4.50
N PRO A 104 -1.37 -8.18 -3.85
CA PRO A 104 -1.60 -7.88 -2.44
C PRO A 104 -3.03 -7.43 -2.13
N ILE A 105 -3.67 -6.70 -3.06
CA ILE A 105 -5.05 -6.24 -2.91
C ILE A 105 -6.01 -7.42 -3.07
N LYS A 106 -5.80 -8.29 -4.06
CA LYS A 106 -6.59 -9.51 -4.21
C LYS A 106 -6.52 -10.39 -2.95
N ILE A 107 -5.32 -10.62 -2.43
CA ILE A 107 -5.10 -11.40 -1.21
C ILE A 107 -5.79 -10.75 -0.01
N LEU A 108 -5.71 -9.42 0.11
CA LEU A 108 -6.40 -8.67 1.17
C LEU A 108 -7.91 -8.92 1.12
N PHE A 109 -8.55 -8.72 -0.03
CA PHE A 109 -9.99 -8.92 -0.17
C PHE A 109 -10.40 -10.38 -0.01
N GLN A 110 -9.61 -11.33 -0.49
CA GLN A 110 -9.84 -12.77 -0.27
C GLN A 110 -9.77 -13.15 1.21
N ASN A 111 -8.85 -12.56 1.97
CA ASN A 111 -8.75 -12.77 3.41
C ASN A 111 -9.93 -12.16 4.19
N LEU A 112 -10.49 -11.05 3.70
CA LEU A 112 -11.66 -10.42 4.29
C LEU A 112 -12.94 -11.18 3.95
N ARG A 113 -13.14 -11.51 2.67
CA ARG A 113 -14.32 -12.21 2.15
C ARG A 113 -13.97 -12.98 0.85
N PRO A 114 -13.77 -14.31 0.91
CA PRO A 114 -13.25 -15.09 -0.22
C PRO A 114 -14.10 -15.05 -1.50
N TYR A 115 -15.42 -14.90 -1.38
CA TYR A 115 -16.33 -14.90 -2.53
C TYR A 115 -16.51 -13.53 -3.19
N VAL A 116 -16.01 -12.44 -2.58
CA VAL A 116 -16.06 -11.11 -3.20
C VAL A 116 -15.11 -11.09 -4.39
N LYS A 117 -15.66 -10.73 -5.54
CA LYS A 117 -14.86 -10.50 -6.74
C LYS A 117 -14.49 -9.03 -6.82
N LEU A 118 -13.24 -8.74 -7.17
CA LEU A 118 -12.84 -7.38 -7.45
C LEU A 118 -13.18 -7.05 -8.91
N PRO A 119 -13.65 -5.82 -9.19
CA PRO A 119 -13.93 -5.40 -10.55
C PRO A 119 -12.63 -5.35 -11.37
N SER A 120 -12.72 -5.73 -12.64
CA SER A 120 -11.61 -5.54 -13.57
C SER A 120 -11.36 -4.05 -13.82
N ARG A 121 -10.13 -3.69 -14.22
CA ARG A 121 -9.82 -2.31 -14.60
C ARG A 121 -10.77 -1.77 -15.67
N LYS A 122 -11.15 -2.61 -16.64
CA LYS A 122 -12.08 -2.25 -17.71
C LYS A 122 -13.47 -1.95 -17.16
N ALA A 123 -14.00 -2.82 -16.30
CA ALA A 123 -15.32 -2.62 -15.70
C ALA A 123 -15.36 -1.36 -14.82
N LEU A 124 -14.27 -1.11 -14.10
CA LEU A 124 -14.09 0.08 -13.28
C LEU A 124 -14.05 1.35 -14.13
N SER A 125 -13.22 1.38 -15.19
CA SER A 125 -12.98 2.57 -16.00
C SER A 125 -14.13 2.99 -16.89
N THR A 126 -15.03 2.05 -17.23
CA THR A 126 -16.20 2.35 -18.07
C THR A 126 -17.45 2.41 -17.21
N ILE A 127 -18.03 1.27 -16.90
CA ILE A 127 -19.40 1.19 -16.35
C ILE A 127 -19.48 1.83 -14.95
N LEU A 128 -18.55 1.49 -14.05
CA LEU A 128 -18.68 1.88 -12.65
C LEU A 128 -18.35 3.36 -12.42
N LEU A 129 -17.23 3.85 -12.96
CA LEU A 129 -16.85 5.25 -12.79
C LEU A 129 -17.75 6.22 -13.56
N ASP A 130 -18.24 5.84 -14.75
CA ASP A 130 -19.21 6.66 -15.47
C ASP A 130 -20.51 6.81 -14.66
N LYS A 131 -20.97 5.71 -14.04
CA LYS A 131 -22.14 5.73 -13.17
C LYS A 131 -21.92 6.64 -11.95
N VAL A 132 -20.81 6.46 -11.22
CA VAL A 132 -20.46 7.29 -10.06
C VAL A 132 -20.34 8.77 -10.45
N TYR A 133 -19.77 9.06 -11.61
CA TYR A 133 -19.65 10.42 -12.12
C TYR A 133 -21.02 11.06 -12.37
N GLU A 134 -21.92 10.39 -13.11
CA GLU A 134 -23.25 10.93 -13.38
C GLU A 134 -24.09 11.06 -12.11
N ASP A 135 -23.99 10.10 -11.19
CA ASP A 135 -24.66 10.19 -9.87
C ASP A 135 -24.16 11.41 -9.09
N THR A 136 -22.83 11.59 -8.99
CA THR A 136 -22.22 12.73 -8.29
C THR A 136 -22.57 14.06 -8.96
N LYS A 137 -22.59 14.10 -10.29
CA LYS A 137 -22.95 15.29 -11.07
C LYS A 137 -24.40 15.70 -10.84
N ASN A 138 -25.32 14.73 -10.76
CA ASN A 138 -26.72 15.00 -10.44
C ASN A 138 -26.87 15.52 -9.01
N GLU A 139 -26.20 14.92 -8.03
CA GLU A 139 -26.17 15.41 -6.65
C GLU A 139 -25.66 16.85 -6.56
N VAL A 140 -24.51 17.13 -7.19
CA VAL A 140 -23.94 18.49 -7.24
C VAL A 140 -24.89 19.47 -7.93
N LYS A 141 -25.59 19.05 -8.98
CA LYS A 141 -26.58 19.88 -9.68
C LYS A 141 -27.76 20.23 -8.76
N ASP A 142 -28.24 19.29 -7.97
CA ASP A 142 -29.31 19.53 -7.01
C ASP A 142 -28.86 20.46 -5.87
N LEU A 143 -27.62 20.31 -5.41
CA LEU A 143 -27.00 21.24 -4.45
C LEU A 143 -26.87 22.66 -5.02
N ILE A 144 -26.47 22.79 -6.29
CA ILE A 144 -26.39 24.09 -6.98
C ILE A 144 -27.78 24.73 -7.10
N ASN A 145 -28.79 23.96 -7.51
CA ASN A 145 -30.15 24.47 -7.70
C ASN A 145 -30.83 24.88 -6.39
N SER A 146 -30.46 24.25 -5.27
CA SER A 146 -30.98 24.56 -3.94
C SER A 146 -30.22 25.67 -3.21
N ALA A 147 -29.06 26.09 -3.73
CA ALA A 147 -28.25 27.13 -3.12
C ALA A 147 -28.78 28.54 -3.44
N ASN A 148 -28.93 29.39 -2.42
CA ASN A 148 -29.31 30.79 -2.59
C ASN A 148 -28.17 31.65 -3.18
N TYR A 149 -26.93 31.23 -2.96
CA TYR A 149 -25.72 31.95 -3.39
C TYR A 149 -24.69 30.93 -3.84
N ILE A 150 -24.01 31.24 -4.95
CA ILE A 150 -22.94 30.42 -5.52
C ILE A 150 -21.70 31.30 -5.67
N CYS A 151 -20.56 30.81 -5.18
CA CYS A 151 -19.27 31.44 -5.41
C CYS A 151 -18.48 30.60 -6.42
N LEU A 152 -18.09 31.20 -7.55
CA LEU A 152 -17.24 30.56 -8.55
C LEU A 152 -15.79 30.98 -8.33
N ILE A 153 -14.92 30.00 -8.08
CA ILE A 153 -13.48 30.21 -7.93
C ILE A 153 -12.79 29.52 -9.10
N SER A 154 -12.07 30.28 -9.93
CA SER A 154 -11.25 29.73 -11.00
C SER A 154 -9.80 29.55 -10.52
N GLY A 155 -9.31 28.32 -10.55
CA GLY A 155 -7.90 28.00 -10.34
C GLY A 155 -7.21 27.77 -11.70
N GLY A 156 -6.21 28.59 -12.03
CA GLY A 156 -5.36 28.38 -13.20
C GLY A 156 -4.15 27.52 -12.84
N TYR A 157 -3.83 26.52 -13.66
CA TYR A 157 -2.60 25.73 -13.54
C TYR A 157 -1.80 25.86 -14.84
N PHE A 158 -0.52 26.22 -14.72
CA PHE A 158 0.44 26.26 -15.82
C PHE A 158 1.19 24.93 -15.84
N PHE A 159 1.07 24.16 -16.93
CA PHE A 159 1.95 23.03 -17.19
C PHE A 159 3.19 23.57 -17.91
N PHE A 160 4.35 23.51 -17.25
CA PHE A 160 5.66 23.78 -17.84
C PHE A 160 6.22 22.52 -18.51
#